data_AF-A0A2E0VUE4-F1
#
_entry.id   AF-A0A2E0VUE4-F1
#
_cell.length_a   1.000
_cell.length_b   1.000
_cell.length_c   1.000
_cell.angle_alpha   90.00
_cell.angle_beta   90.00
_cell.angle_gamma   90.00
#
_symmetry.space_group_name_H-M   'P 1'
#
loop_
_entity.id
_entity.type
_entity.pdbx_description
1 polymer ?
#
loop_
_entity_poly.entity_id
_entity_poly.type
_entity_poly.pdbx_seq_one_letter_code
_entity_poly.pdbx_strand_id
1 'polypeptide(L)'
;MGQSNFYFSTANQPHQQRAVEILRKYPQIKNLIGRNPNTFFILLFLVASQVAIAAWLGRLGFEQYWWLSLLVAYFVGAFLTHPLYAIIHEATHNLIFKNRLANRLCLILADLPNTVPGASAFSTFHLKHHSYMGDEELDADLPSPWEARLVGNNSVLKAIWLALFPVFQIYRAFRLNKVNTWTTWMYINIAAVFLFDFAMVYFFGWNALFYLFMSMMFALGFHPLGARWIQEHYTLDPDQETYSYYGPINKIGLNIGYHVEHHDFPSIPWNKLTELRKIAPEYYDTLKSHPSWSKLMWEFITNPEYSLYSRVKRQPRENTRQQGALAGA
;
A
#
# COMPACT_ATOMS: atom_id res chain seq x y z
N MET A 1 -5.57 -29.91 1.48
CA MET A 1 -5.32 -29.28 2.80
C MET A 1 -4.54 -28.00 2.52
N GLY A 2 -4.97 -26.86 3.06
CA GLY A 2 -4.32 -25.57 2.81
C GLY A 2 -3.07 -25.36 3.67
N GLN A 3 -2.23 -24.41 3.29
CA GLN A 3 -1.06 -23.98 4.06
C GLN A 3 -1.47 -23.57 5.50
N SER A 4 -0.74 -24.05 6.50
CA SER A 4 -1.04 -23.84 7.92
C SER A 4 0.01 -23.00 8.67
N ASN A 5 1.12 -22.67 8.00
CA ASN A 5 2.23 -21.89 8.55
C ASN A 5 2.85 -21.00 7.47
N PHE A 6 3.45 -19.89 7.91
CA PHE A 6 4.20 -18.97 7.06
C PHE A 6 5.42 -19.65 6.42
N TYR A 7 5.87 -19.12 5.29
CA TYR A 7 7.22 -19.42 4.81
C TYR A 7 8.23 -18.71 5.69
N PHE A 8 9.37 -19.35 5.95
CA PHE A 8 10.45 -18.76 6.73
C PHE A 8 11.72 -18.70 5.89
N SER A 9 12.35 -17.52 5.86
CA SER A 9 13.62 -17.31 5.17
C SER A 9 14.67 -16.78 6.15
N THR A 10 15.88 -17.35 6.07
CA THR A 10 17.07 -16.84 6.77
C THR A 10 17.87 -15.88 5.88
N ALA A 11 17.54 -15.77 4.60
CA ALA A 11 18.17 -14.86 3.67
C ALA A 11 17.72 -13.41 3.90
N ASN A 12 18.61 -12.46 3.61
CA ASN A 12 18.23 -11.05 3.55
C ASN A 12 17.19 -10.82 2.45
N GLN A 13 16.41 -9.74 2.58
CA GLN A 13 15.51 -9.32 1.51
C GLN A 13 16.28 -8.99 0.22
N PRO A 14 15.75 -9.33 -0.97
CA PRO A 14 16.54 -9.38 -2.20
C PRO A 14 16.82 -8.00 -2.82
N HIS A 15 16.09 -6.96 -2.41
CA HIS A 15 16.07 -5.68 -3.11
C HIS A 15 17.37 -4.90 -2.96
N GLN A 16 17.92 -4.85 -1.75
CA GLN A 16 19.17 -4.11 -1.51
C GLN A 16 20.33 -4.67 -2.33
N GLN A 17 20.46 -5.99 -2.37
CA GLN A 17 21.51 -6.65 -3.15
C GLN A 17 21.28 -6.44 -4.65
N ARG A 18 20.05 -6.68 -5.15
CA ARG A 18 19.72 -6.49 -6.56
C ARG A 18 19.94 -5.04 -7.01
N ALA A 19 19.57 -4.06 -6.19
CA ALA A 19 19.80 -2.64 -6.49
C ALA A 19 21.31 -2.31 -6.62
N VAL A 20 22.17 -2.89 -5.77
CA VAL A 20 23.63 -2.72 -5.87
C VAL A 20 24.17 -3.33 -7.16
N GLU A 21 23.73 -4.53 -7.51
CA GLU A 21 24.13 -5.21 -8.75
C GLU A 21 23.70 -4.42 -9.99
N ILE A 22 22.44 -3.98 -10.03
CA ILE A 22 21.89 -3.16 -11.10
C ILE A 22 22.66 -1.85 -11.24
N LEU A 23 22.97 -1.14 -10.16
CA LEU A 23 23.71 0.13 -10.23
C LEU A 23 25.16 -0.04 -10.69
N ARG A 24 25.78 -1.19 -10.39
CA ARG A 24 27.13 -1.51 -10.90
C ARG A 24 27.12 -1.72 -12.40
N LYS A 25 26.11 -2.42 -12.92
CA LYS A 25 25.97 -2.72 -14.35
C LYS A 25 25.43 -1.54 -15.16
N TYR A 26 24.49 -0.79 -14.59
CA TYR A 26 23.75 0.30 -15.23
C TYR A 26 23.80 1.58 -14.39
N PRO A 27 24.97 2.24 -14.28
CA PRO A 27 25.13 3.45 -13.46
C PRO A 27 24.23 4.61 -13.91
N GLN A 28 23.75 4.62 -15.17
CA GLN A 28 22.83 5.62 -15.70
C GLN A 28 21.45 5.64 -14.99
N ILE A 29 21.06 4.57 -14.28
CA ILE A 29 19.83 4.56 -13.47
C ILE A 29 19.81 5.66 -12.42
N LYS A 30 20.97 6.16 -11.99
CA LYS A 30 21.07 7.32 -11.09
C LYS A 30 20.40 8.58 -11.66
N ASN A 31 20.28 8.70 -12.99
CA ASN A 31 19.59 9.81 -13.66
C ASN A 31 18.06 9.74 -13.51
N LEU A 32 17.52 8.56 -13.14
CA LEU A 32 16.10 8.39 -12.87
C LEU A 32 15.71 8.86 -11.47
N ILE A 33 16.66 8.83 -10.52
CA ILE A 33 16.46 9.33 -9.15
C ILE A 33 16.12 10.81 -9.19
N GLY A 34 15.05 11.20 -8.50
CA GLY A 34 14.63 12.60 -8.52
C GLY A 34 13.26 12.82 -7.91
N ARG A 35 12.65 13.93 -8.33
CA ARG A 35 11.32 14.36 -7.87
C ARG A 35 10.39 14.53 -9.06
N ASN A 36 9.10 14.31 -8.83
CA ASN A 36 8.04 14.54 -9.80
C ASN A 36 6.99 15.51 -9.21
N PRO A 37 7.16 16.84 -9.38
CA PRO A 37 6.21 17.82 -8.86
C PRO A 37 4.85 17.74 -9.56
N ASN A 38 4.76 17.13 -10.75
CA ASN A 38 3.48 16.98 -11.44
C ASN A 38 2.49 16.09 -10.67
N THR A 39 2.98 15.22 -9.79
CA THR A 39 2.16 14.44 -8.86
C THR A 39 1.26 15.34 -7.99
N PHE A 40 1.67 16.57 -7.69
CA PHE A 40 0.84 17.51 -6.93
C PHE A 40 -0.41 17.96 -7.70
N PHE A 41 -0.32 18.16 -9.01
CA PHE A 41 -1.51 18.53 -9.80
C PHE A 41 -2.48 17.36 -9.92
N ILE A 42 -1.96 16.13 -10.00
CA ILE A 42 -2.78 14.91 -9.94
C ILE A 42 -3.48 14.83 -8.58
N LEU A 43 -2.77 15.09 -7.48
CA LEU A 43 -3.35 15.16 -6.13
C LEU A 43 -4.52 16.14 -6.06
N LEU A 44 -4.31 17.38 -6.51
CA LEU A 44 -5.36 18.41 -6.48
C LEU A 44 -6.59 17.99 -7.29
N PHE A 45 -6.37 17.43 -8.49
CA PHE A 45 -7.46 16.93 -9.32
C PHE A 45 -8.25 15.83 -8.61
N LEU A 46 -7.57 14.81 -8.06
CA LEU A 46 -8.23 13.68 -7.41
C LEU A 46 -9.02 14.10 -6.17
N VAL A 47 -8.45 14.94 -5.30
CA VAL A 47 -9.15 15.45 -4.11
C VAL A 47 -10.35 16.31 -4.52
N ALA A 48 -10.19 17.21 -5.50
CA ALA A 48 -11.28 18.05 -5.98
C ALA A 48 -12.41 17.21 -6.60
N SER A 49 -12.09 16.19 -7.41
CA SER A 49 -13.09 15.27 -7.98
C SER A 49 -13.83 14.49 -6.89
N GLN A 50 -13.12 13.95 -5.89
CA GLN A 50 -13.74 13.25 -4.77
C GLN A 50 -14.70 14.15 -3.99
N VAL A 51 -14.27 15.37 -3.64
CA VAL A 51 -15.10 16.37 -2.95
C VAL A 51 -16.32 16.76 -3.78
N ALA A 52 -16.16 16.99 -5.08
CA ALA A 52 -17.25 17.38 -5.96
C ALA A 52 -18.32 16.28 -6.07
N ILE A 53 -17.91 15.02 -6.24
CA ILE A 53 -18.84 13.88 -6.31
C ILE A 53 -19.51 13.66 -4.96
N ALA A 54 -18.75 13.72 -3.86
CA ALA A 54 -19.28 13.61 -2.51
C ALA A 54 -20.31 14.70 -2.21
N ALA A 55 -20.03 15.96 -2.57
CA ALA A 55 -20.95 17.07 -2.42
C ALA A 55 -22.25 16.90 -3.23
N TRP A 56 -22.12 16.40 -4.47
CA TRP A 56 -23.27 16.11 -5.33
C TRP A 56 -24.15 14.99 -4.75
N LEU A 57 -23.57 13.85 -4.37
CA LEU A 57 -24.30 12.75 -3.73
C LEU A 57 -24.88 13.15 -2.37
N GLY A 58 -24.15 13.97 -1.62
CA GLY A 58 -24.58 14.59 -0.38
C GLY A 58 -25.90 15.34 -0.54
N ARG A 59 -25.97 16.22 -1.54
CA ARG A 59 -27.18 17.00 -1.85
C ARG A 59 -28.39 16.16 -2.27
N LEU A 60 -28.19 14.96 -2.81
CA LEU A 60 -29.28 14.04 -3.12
C LEU A 60 -29.92 13.46 -1.84
N GLY A 61 -29.17 13.39 -0.74
CA GLY A 61 -29.64 12.88 0.55
C GLY A 61 -29.43 11.38 0.73
N PHE A 62 -29.13 10.97 1.97
CA PHE A 62 -28.75 9.60 2.29
C PHE A 62 -29.92 8.61 2.16
N GLU A 63 -31.08 8.94 2.72
CA GLU A 63 -32.23 8.02 2.82
C GLU A 63 -32.67 7.47 1.46
N GLN A 64 -32.63 8.31 0.42
CA GLN A 64 -33.09 7.96 -0.92
C GLN A 64 -31.97 7.44 -1.84
N TYR A 65 -30.72 7.89 -1.65
CA TYR A 65 -29.63 7.70 -2.63
C TYR A 65 -28.35 7.07 -2.07
N TRP A 66 -28.36 6.46 -0.88
CA TRP A 66 -27.20 5.72 -0.35
C TRP A 66 -26.73 4.61 -1.31
N TRP A 67 -27.66 3.93 -2.00
CA TRP A 67 -27.33 2.86 -2.96
C TRP A 67 -26.58 3.41 -4.18
N LEU A 68 -26.93 4.63 -4.63
CA LEU A 68 -26.23 5.29 -5.71
C LEU A 68 -24.81 5.64 -5.28
N SER A 69 -24.63 6.10 -4.03
CA SER A 69 -23.29 6.32 -3.46
C SER A 69 -22.44 5.05 -3.47
N LEU A 70 -23.01 3.86 -3.21
CA LEU A 70 -22.28 2.59 -3.33
C LEU A 70 -21.85 2.29 -4.76
N LEU A 71 -22.74 2.46 -5.73
CA LEU A 71 -22.42 2.23 -7.14
C LEU A 71 -21.32 3.19 -7.62
N VAL A 72 -21.48 4.49 -7.33
CA VAL A 72 -20.50 5.51 -7.71
C VAL A 72 -19.18 5.29 -6.98
N ALA A 73 -19.19 4.89 -5.70
CA ALA A 73 -18.00 4.55 -4.94
C ALA A 73 -17.25 3.37 -5.59
N TYR A 74 -17.93 2.31 -6.01
CA TYR A 74 -17.29 1.16 -6.63
C TYR A 74 -16.71 1.48 -8.02
N PHE A 75 -17.52 2.06 -8.91
CA PHE A 75 -17.15 2.22 -10.32
C PHE A 75 -16.32 3.48 -10.62
N VAL A 76 -16.35 4.49 -9.74
CA VAL A 76 -15.65 5.77 -9.95
C VAL A 76 -14.78 6.11 -8.74
N GLY A 77 -15.38 6.15 -7.55
CA GLY A 77 -14.71 6.57 -6.32
C GLY A 77 -13.46 5.76 -6.00
N ALA A 78 -13.52 4.42 -6.13
CA ALA A 78 -12.38 3.55 -5.88
C ALA A 78 -11.19 3.85 -6.80
N PHE A 79 -11.46 4.16 -8.08
CA PHE A 79 -10.45 4.51 -9.06
C PHE A 79 -9.84 5.90 -8.83
N LEU A 80 -10.56 6.81 -8.19
CA LEU A 80 -10.03 8.11 -7.76
C LEU A 80 -9.27 8.00 -6.42
N THR A 81 -9.72 7.14 -5.51
CA THR A 81 -9.07 6.94 -4.20
C THR A 81 -7.79 6.13 -4.31
N HIS A 82 -7.74 5.08 -5.12
CA HIS A 82 -6.55 4.23 -5.25
C HIS A 82 -5.25 5.01 -5.58
N PRO A 83 -5.21 5.91 -6.57
CA PRO A 83 -4.02 6.73 -6.81
C PRO A 83 -3.68 7.70 -5.68
N LEU A 84 -4.63 8.12 -4.83
CA LEU A 84 -4.29 8.92 -3.64
C LEU A 84 -3.36 8.16 -2.69
N TYR A 85 -3.53 6.84 -2.54
CA TYR A 85 -2.59 6.00 -1.78
C TYR A 85 -1.22 5.90 -2.45
N ALA A 86 -1.15 5.89 -3.79
CA ALA A 86 0.12 6.00 -4.50
C ALA A 86 0.79 7.39 -4.27
N ILE A 87 0.01 8.45 -4.14
CA ILE A 87 0.54 9.80 -3.82
C ILE A 87 1.02 9.88 -2.37
N ILE A 88 0.29 9.32 -1.41
CA ILE A 88 0.73 9.18 0.00
C ILE A 88 2.06 8.43 0.06
N HIS A 89 2.18 7.37 -0.75
CA HIS A 89 3.42 6.61 -0.92
C HIS A 89 4.57 7.44 -1.51
N GLU A 90 4.35 8.15 -2.61
CA GLU A 90 5.38 9.04 -3.19
C GLU A 90 5.81 10.13 -2.20
N ALA A 91 4.86 10.73 -1.49
CA ALA A 91 5.13 11.74 -0.48
C ALA A 91 5.95 11.19 0.71
N THR A 92 5.74 9.93 1.08
CA THR A 92 6.52 9.22 2.11
C THR A 92 8.01 9.15 1.74
N HIS A 93 8.30 8.85 0.47
CA HIS A 93 9.67 8.86 -0.07
C HIS A 93 10.16 10.27 -0.47
N ASN A 94 9.37 11.29 -0.13
CA ASN A 94 9.56 12.70 -0.48
C ASN A 94 9.64 12.97 -1.99
N LEU A 95 9.09 12.10 -2.84
CA LEU A 95 9.28 12.11 -4.29
C LEU A 95 8.51 13.22 -5.03
N ILE A 96 7.61 13.94 -4.38
CA ILE A 96 6.86 15.03 -5.03
C ILE A 96 7.73 16.29 -5.10
N PHE A 97 8.27 16.72 -3.97
CA PHE A 97 9.05 17.96 -3.86
C PHE A 97 10.39 17.75 -3.15
N LYS A 98 11.35 18.68 -3.33
CA LYS A 98 12.58 18.67 -2.52
C LYS A 98 12.33 18.99 -1.04
N ASN A 99 11.32 19.81 -0.76
CA ASN A 99 10.97 20.24 0.59
C ASN A 99 10.16 19.14 1.32
N ARG A 100 10.67 18.66 2.46
CA ARG A 100 10.02 17.61 3.26
C ARG A 100 8.67 18.03 3.85
N LEU A 101 8.54 19.29 4.28
CA LEU A 101 7.28 19.85 4.77
C LEU A 101 6.22 19.83 3.67
N ALA A 102 6.57 20.26 2.45
CA ALA A 102 5.65 20.23 1.31
C ALA A 102 5.13 18.81 1.01
N ASN A 103 6.00 17.79 1.09
CA ASN A 103 5.57 16.40 0.94
C ASN A 103 4.66 15.93 2.08
N ARG A 104 4.96 16.29 3.34
CA ARG A 104 4.07 15.98 4.48
C ARG A 104 2.68 16.62 4.33
N LEU A 105 2.61 17.84 3.82
CA LEU A 105 1.34 18.50 3.51
C LEU A 105 0.60 17.81 2.36
N CYS A 106 1.30 17.40 1.30
CA CYS A 106 0.70 16.60 0.22
C CYS A 106 0.16 15.26 0.73
N LEU A 107 0.89 14.62 1.64
CA LEU A 107 0.49 13.37 2.28
C LEU A 107 -0.82 13.54 3.06
N ILE A 108 -0.95 14.60 3.86
CA ILE A 108 -2.20 14.88 4.59
C ILE A 108 -3.33 15.23 3.63
N LEU A 109 -3.07 16.06 2.62
CA LEU A 109 -4.07 16.46 1.63
C LEU A 109 -4.63 15.25 0.87
N ALA A 110 -3.76 14.29 0.53
CA ALA A 110 -4.16 13.04 -0.11
C ALA A 110 -4.99 12.13 0.80
N ASP A 111 -4.88 12.30 2.11
CA ASP A 111 -5.61 11.50 3.11
C ASP A 111 -7.00 12.03 3.44
N LEU A 112 -7.27 13.31 3.17
CA LEU A 112 -8.56 13.94 3.50
C LEU A 112 -9.78 13.17 2.98
N PRO A 113 -9.86 12.79 1.68
CA PRO A 113 -11.03 12.08 1.17
C PRO A 113 -11.11 10.60 1.58
N ASN A 114 -10.17 10.09 2.40
CA ASN A 114 -10.19 8.70 2.86
C ASN A 114 -11.05 8.50 4.11
N THR A 115 -11.48 9.57 4.82
CA THR A 115 -12.35 9.54 6.02
C THR A 115 -11.82 8.81 7.25
N VAL A 116 -10.71 8.09 7.12
CA VAL A 116 -10.02 7.41 8.21
C VAL A 116 -8.57 7.85 8.17
N PRO A 117 -8.06 8.56 9.19
CA PRO A 117 -6.70 9.07 9.17
C PRO A 117 -5.71 7.91 9.23
N GLY A 118 -4.81 7.85 8.26
CA GLY A 118 -3.85 6.76 8.14
C GLY A 118 -2.54 7.13 7.49
N ALA A 119 -2.45 8.24 6.74
CA ALA A 119 -1.30 8.53 5.92
C ALA A 119 0.00 8.73 6.71
N SER A 120 -0.05 9.39 7.87
CA SER A 120 1.14 9.58 8.74
C SER A 120 1.64 8.26 9.33
N ALA A 121 0.74 7.37 9.77
CA ALA A 121 1.10 6.03 10.25
C ALA A 121 1.64 5.16 9.11
N PHE A 122 0.94 5.15 7.97
CA PHE A 122 1.39 4.48 6.76
C PHE A 122 2.81 4.92 6.40
N SER A 123 3.11 6.22 6.42
CA SER A 123 4.45 6.73 6.11
C SER A 123 5.53 6.09 6.99
N THR A 124 5.26 5.99 8.28
CA THR A 124 6.19 5.41 9.26
C THR A 124 6.36 3.91 9.04
N PHE A 125 5.26 3.17 8.92
CA PHE A 125 5.29 1.72 8.72
C PHE A 125 5.86 1.32 7.37
N HIS A 126 5.53 2.06 6.31
CA HIS A 126 6.00 1.77 4.96
C HIS A 126 7.52 1.93 4.86
N LEU A 127 8.12 2.94 5.48
CA LEU A 127 9.58 3.08 5.55
C LEU A 127 10.23 1.94 6.35
N LYS A 128 9.56 1.45 7.40
CA LYS A 128 10.01 0.26 8.15
C LYS A 128 9.92 -0.99 7.31
N HIS A 129 8.84 -1.18 6.56
CA HIS A 129 8.64 -2.29 5.65
C HIS A 129 9.75 -2.39 4.60
N HIS A 130 10.15 -1.29 3.94
CA HIS A 130 11.30 -1.30 3.02
C HIS A 130 12.61 -1.73 3.68
N SER A 131 12.79 -1.38 4.96
CA SER A 131 14.04 -1.64 5.70
C SER A 131 14.08 -3.03 6.36
N TYR A 132 12.92 -3.55 6.75
CA TYR A 132 12.74 -4.73 7.60
C TYR A 132 11.66 -5.68 7.06
N MET A 133 11.52 -5.78 5.74
CA MET A 133 10.49 -6.60 5.09
C MET A 133 10.50 -8.04 5.60
N GLY A 134 9.34 -8.52 6.05
CA GLY A 134 9.19 -9.86 6.60
C GLY A 134 9.51 -9.98 8.10
N ASP A 135 9.92 -8.91 8.78
CA ASP A 135 10.14 -8.88 10.24
C ASP A 135 8.81 -8.72 11.00
N GLU A 136 8.44 -9.68 11.83
CA GLU A 136 7.13 -9.71 12.50
C GLU A 136 6.87 -8.55 13.48
N GLU A 137 7.93 -7.90 13.99
CA GLU A 137 7.83 -6.83 14.98
C GLU A 137 7.98 -5.43 14.37
N LEU A 138 8.45 -5.33 13.12
CA LEU A 138 8.73 -4.06 12.44
C LEU A 138 7.94 -3.87 11.14
N ASP A 139 7.48 -4.95 10.52
CA ASP A 139 6.72 -4.93 9.28
C ASP A 139 5.20 -5.05 9.54
N ALA A 140 4.48 -3.94 9.35
CA ALA A 140 3.03 -3.88 9.56
C ALA A 140 2.24 -4.59 8.47
N ASP A 141 2.88 -4.96 7.36
CA ASP A 141 2.20 -5.59 6.23
C ASP A 141 1.93 -7.10 6.47
N LEU A 142 2.60 -7.70 7.46
CA LEU A 142 2.42 -9.12 7.78
C LEU A 142 1.13 -9.38 8.58
N PRO A 143 0.32 -10.39 8.18
CA PRO A 143 -0.76 -10.87 9.02
C PRO A 143 -0.23 -11.56 10.28
N SER A 144 -1.00 -11.43 11.37
CA SER A 144 -0.73 -12.19 12.60
C SER A 144 -1.09 -13.67 12.44
N PRO A 145 -0.47 -14.60 13.19
CA PRO A 145 -0.86 -16.01 13.14
C PRO A 145 -2.34 -16.26 13.46
N TRP A 146 -2.94 -15.49 14.38
CA TRP A 146 -4.36 -15.61 14.70
C TRP A 146 -5.25 -15.10 13.56
N GLU A 147 -4.85 -14.01 12.90
CA GLU A 147 -5.56 -13.43 11.74
C GLU A 147 -5.57 -14.46 10.60
N ALA A 148 -4.42 -15.09 10.36
CA ALA A 148 -4.30 -16.13 9.35
C ALA A 148 -5.11 -17.38 9.67
N ARG A 149 -5.16 -17.81 10.95
CA ARG A 149 -6.04 -18.91 11.39
C ARG A 149 -7.52 -18.58 11.24
N LEU A 150 -7.91 -17.35 11.58
CA LEU A 150 -9.31 -16.91 11.52
C LEU A 150 -9.85 -16.99 10.09
N VAL A 151 -9.10 -16.48 9.12
CA VAL A 151 -9.49 -16.51 7.71
C VAL A 151 -9.36 -17.93 7.14
N GLY A 152 -8.28 -18.62 7.49
CA GLY A 152 -7.99 -19.97 7.05
C GLY A 152 -8.04 -20.13 5.53
N ASN A 153 -8.43 -21.33 5.08
CA ASN A 153 -8.62 -21.63 3.67
C ASN A 153 -10.10 -21.67 3.30
N ASN A 154 -10.80 -20.55 3.47
CA ASN A 154 -12.22 -20.42 3.19
C ASN A 154 -12.47 -19.21 2.27
N SER A 155 -13.09 -19.44 1.11
CA SER A 155 -13.31 -18.39 0.10
C SER A 155 -14.18 -17.24 0.62
N VAL A 156 -15.21 -17.54 1.42
CA VAL A 156 -16.08 -16.52 2.00
C VAL A 156 -15.31 -15.67 3.02
N LEU A 157 -14.53 -16.30 3.90
CA LEU A 157 -13.75 -15.57 4.90
C LEU A 157 -12.61 -14.76 4.25
N LYS A 158 -11.99 -15.25 3.18
CA LYS A 158 -11.01 -14.48 2.40
C LYS A 158 -11.65 -13.25 1.74
N ALA A 159 -12.86 -13.41 1.20
CA ALA A 159 -13.62 -12.29 0.64
C ALA A 159 -14.01 -11.26 1.70
N ILE A 160 -14.50 -11.70 2.88
CA ILE A 160 -14.80 -10.82 4.02
C ILE A 160 -13.53 -10.13 4.53
N TRP A 161 -12.43 -10.86 4.65
CA TRP A 161 -11.14 -10.30 5.06
C TRP A 161 -10.70 -9.21 4.09
N LEU A 162 -10.79 -9.45 2.78
CA LEU A 162 -10.44 -8.46 1.77
C LEU A 162 -11.39 -7.25 1.84
N ALA A 163 -12.69 -7.47 2.02
CA ALA A 163 -13.67 -6.39 2.21
C ALA A 163 -13.39 -5.54 3.45
N LEU A 164 -12.85 -6.14 4.51
CA LEU A 164 -12.49 -5.49 5.77
C LEU A 164 -11.00 -5.20 5.90
N PHE A 165 -10.22 -5.30 4.81
CA PHE A 165 -8.77 -5.17 4.86
C PHE A 165 -8.28 -3.87 5.55
N PRO A 166 -8.90 -2.69 5.33
CA PRO A 166 -8.55 -1.48 6.08
C PRO A 166 -8.62 -1.64 7.61
N VAL A 167 -9.60 -2.41 8.12
CA VAL A 167 -9.74 -2.68 9.55
C VAL A 167 -8.60 -3.56 10.06
N PHE A 168 -8.21 -4.59 9.30
CA PHE A 168 -7.07 -5.43 9.64
C PHE A 168 -5.76 -4.64 9.62
N GLN A 169 -5.58 -3.69 8.68
CA GLN A 169 -4.40 -2.82 8.65
C GLN A 169 -4.31 -1.91 9.88
N ILE A 170 -5.43 -1.34 10.33
CA ILE A 170 -5.47 -0.57 11.59
C ILE A 170 -5.07 -1.45 12.77
N TYR A 171 -5.62 -2.67 12.87
CA TYR A 171 -5.24 -3.60 13.93
C TYR A 171 -3.73 -3.92 13.89
N ARG A 172 -3.18 -4.22 12.70
CA ARG A 172 -1.76 -4.53 12.53
C ARG A 172 -0.87 -3.36 12.96
N ALA A 173 -1.28 -2.12 12.68
CA ALA A 173 -0.60 -0.92 13.16
C ALA A 173 -0.56 -0.84 14.69
N PHE A 174 -1.67 -1.14 15.38
CA PHE A 174 -1.71 -1.15 16.85
C PHE A 174 -0.92 -2.29 17.49
N ARG A 175 -0.71 -3.41 16.78
CA ARG A 175 0.08 -4.54 17.27
C ARG A 175 1.57 -4.21 17.41
N LEU A 176 2.10 -3.33 16.55
CA LEU A 176 3.54 -3.09 16.44
C LEU A 176 4.06 -2.05 17.43
N ASN A 177 4.21 -2.47 18.68
CA ASN A 177 4.66 -1.59 19.78
C ASN A 177 6.11 -1.10 19.64
N LYS A 178 6.92 -1.69 18.76
CA LYS A 178 8.32 -1.27 18.50
C LYS A 178 8.44 -0.11 17.49
N VAL A 179 7.34 0.28 16.86
CA VAL A 179 7.30 1.36 15.87
C VAL A 179 6.43 2.49 16.40
N ASN A 180 7.04 3.61 16.77
CA ASN A 180 6.27 4.77 17.23
C ASN A 180 5.69 5.54 16.04
N THR A 181 4.36 5.52 15.90
CA THR A 181 3.61 6.31 14.93
C THR A 181 2.94 7.55 15.50
N TRP A 182 2.87 7.69 16.84
CA TRP A 182 2.22 8.79 17.55
C TRP A 182 3.12 10.04 17.60
N THR A 183 3.37 10.61 16.43
CA THR A 183 4.15 11.83 16.26
C THR A 183 3.24 13.06 16.15
N THR A 184 3.80 14.27 16.26
CA THR A 184 3.06 15.52 15.99
C THR A 184 2.33 15.48 14.63
N TRP A 185 2.94 14.90 13.61
CA TRP A 185 2.35 14.77 12.27
C TRP A 185 1.18 13.78 12.21
N MET A 186 1.17 12.77 13.08
CA MET A 186 0.03 11.87 13.23
C MET A 186 -1.17 12.64 13.81
N TYR A 187 -0.96 13.42 14.87
CA TYR A 187 -2.03 14.24 15.45
C TYR A 187 -2.55 15.31 14.47
N ILE A 188 -1.67 15.94 13.68
CA ILE A 188 -2.08 16.88 12.63
C ILE A 188 -2.92 16.16 11.56
N ASN A 189 -2.50 14.97 11.10
CA ASN A 189 -3.24 14.20 10.11
C ASN A 189 -4.62 13.77 10.63
N ILE A 190 -4.69 13.28 11.87
CA ILE A 190 -5.95 12.93 12.55
C ILE A 190 -6.88 14.14 12.61
N ALA A 191 -6.38 15.28 13.11
CA ALA A 191 -7.19 16.49 13.23
C ALA A 191 -7.67 17.01 11.87
N ALA A 192 -6.81 16.97 10.84
CA ALA A 192 -7.17 17.42 9.49
C ALA A 192 -8.26 16.55 8.85
N VAL A 193 -8.16 15.22 8.96
CA VAL A 193 -9.17 14.29 8.42
C VAL A 193 -10.49 14.46 9.17
N PHE A 194 -10.48 14.48 10.51
CA PHE A 194 -11.72 14.69 11.27
C PHE A 194 -12.39 16.04 11.00
N LEU A 195 -11.60 17.11 10.86
CA LEU A 195 -12.14 18.42 10.51
C LEU A 195 -12.74 18.42 9.09
N PHE A 196 -12.07 17.76 8.15
CA PHE A 196 -12.57 17.60 6.79
C PHE A 196 -13.87 16.78 6.76
N ASP A 197 -13.92 15.64 7.44
CA ASP A 197 -15.10 14.78 7.52
C ASP A 197 -16.27 15.52 8.17
N PHE A 198 -16.02 16.25 9.25
CA PHE A 198 -17.01 17.11 9.88
C PHE A 198 -17.53 18.16 8.89
N ALA A 199 -16.64 18.84 8.15
CA ALA A 199 -17.04 19.81 7.14
C ALA A 199 -17.88 19.15 6.03
N MET A 200 -17.51 17.95 5.57
CA MET A 200 -18.27 17.23 4.55
C MET A 200 -19.69 16.90 5.03
N VAL A 201 -19.85 16.42 6.26
CA VAL A 201 -21.18 16.15 6.84
C VAL A 201 -21.96 17.44 7.09
N TYR A 202 -21.30 18.47 7.63
CA TYR A 202 -21.95 19.74 7.95
C TYR A 202 -22.49 20.45 6.70
N PHE A 203 -21.71 20.50 5.62
CA PHE A 203 -22.11 21.20 4.39
C PHE A 203 -22.87 20.34 3.38
N PHE A 204 -22.67 19.02 3.36
CA PHE A 204 -23.22 18.14 2.33
C PHE A 204 -23.97 16.92 2.88
N GLY A 205 -23.98 16.69 4.19
CA GLY A 205 -24.71 15.59 4.83
C GLY A 205 -23.99 14.25 4.78
N TRP A 206 -24.57 13.26 5.47
CA TRP A 206 -23.98 11.94 5.68
C TRP A 206 -23.73 11.14 4.40
N ASN A 207 -24.49 11.40 3.33
CA ASN A 207 -24.29 10.68 2.06
C ASN A 207 -22.96 11.03 1.39
N ALA A 208 -22.47 12.26 1.59
CA ALA A 208 -21.16 12.68 1.11
C ALA A 208 -20.04 11.87 1.80
N LEU A 209 -20.10 11.79 3.14
CA LEU A 209 -19.12 11.04 3.91
C LEU A 209 -19.21 9.54 3.63
N PHE A 210 -20.42 8.99 3.48
CA PHE A 210 -20.64 7.59 3.15
C PHE A 210 -20.03 7.22 1.79
N TYR A 211 -20.19 8.06 0.76
CA TYR A 211 -19.53 7.87 -0.53
C TYR A 211 -17.99 7.82 -0.40
N LEU A 212 -17.39 8.78 0.31
CA LEU A 212 -15.94 8.84 0.51
C LEU A 212 -15.43 7.61 1.26
N PHE A 213 -16.10 7.25 2.35
CA PHE A 213 -15.78 6.06 3.14
C PHE A 213 -15.86 4.78 2.29
N MET A 214 -16.94 4.60 1.53
CA MET A 214 -17.09 3.42 0.68
C MET A 214 -16.10 3.40 -0.48
N SER A 215 -15.71 4.57 -1.02
CA SER A 215 -14.66 4.68 -2.04
C SER A 215 -13.31 4.21 -1.49
N MET A 216 -12.97 4.58 -0.26
CA MET A 216 -11.79 4.08 0.46
C MET A 216 -11.87 2.56 0.68
N MET A 217 -12.99 2.06 1.20
CA MET A 217 -13.18 0.62 1.46
C MET A 217 -13.01 -0.22 0.20
N PHE A 218 -13.55 0.22 -0.94
CA PHE A 218 -13.35 -0.48 -2.22
C PHE A 218 -11.92 -0.33 -2.74
N ALA A 219 -11.34 0.86 -2.73
CA ALA A 219 -9.98 1.07 -3.24
C ALA A 219 -8.92 0.20 -2.54
N LEU A 220 -9.09 -0.03 -1.24
CA LEU A 220 -8.18 -0.84 -0.43
C LEU A 220 -8.59 -2.31 -0.27
N GLY A 221 -9.87 -2.62 -0.44
CA GLY A 221 -10.45 -3.90 -0.05
C GLY A 221 -11.03 -4.69 -1.22
N PHE A 222 -12.31 -5.03 -1.14
CA PHE A 222 -12.99 -5.93 -2.09
C PHE A 222 -13.30 -5.26 -3.44
N HIS A 223 -12.23 -5.04 -4.20
CA HIS A 223 -12.23 -4.49 -5.55
C HIS A 223 -10.93 -4.97 -6.25
N PRO A 224 -10.87 -5.09 -7.58
CA PRO A 224 -9.61 -5.39 -8.27
C PRO A 224 -8.45 -4.49 -7.84
N LEU A 225 -8.70 -3.22 -7.56
CA LEU A 225 -7.68 -2.28 -7.04
C LEU A 225 -7.08 -2.72 -5.69
N GLY A 226 -7.89 -3.27 -4.78
CA GLY A 226 -7.42 -3.78 -3.48
C GLY A 226 -6.57 -5.05 -3.61
N ALA A 227 -6.65 -5.75 -4.74
CA ALA A 227 -5.77 -6.90 -5.01
C ALA A 227 -4.29 -6.50 -5.15
N ARG A 228 -3.99 -5.20 -5.24
CA ARG A 228 -2.64 -4.67 -5.09
C ARG A 228 -1.96 -5.17 -3.82
N TRP A 229 -2.65 -5.15 -2.66
CA TRP A 229 -2.08 -5.62 -1.39
C TRP A 229 -1.73 -7.11 -1.40
N ILE A 230 -2.48 -7.89 -2.20
CA ILE A 230 -2.18 -9.30 -2.44
C ILE A 230 -0.95 -9.40 -3.34
N GLN A 231 -0.94 -8.68 -4.46
CA GLN A 231 0.14 -8.67 -5.44
C GLN A 231 1.50 -8.32 -4.82
N GLU A 232 1.54 -7.36 -3.91
CA GLU A 232 2.80 -6.85 -3.39
C GLU A 232 3.63 -7.96 -2.72
N HIS A 233 3.04 -8.74 -1.80
CA HIS A 233 3.80 -9.67 -0.94
C HIS A 233 3.17 -11.04 -0.67
N TYR A 234 1.97 -11.33 -1.18
CA TYR A 234 1.43 -12.69 -1.06
C TYR A 234 2.03 -13.60 -2.14
N THR A 235 2.59 -14.73 -1.72
CA THR A 235 3.36 -15.63 -2.58
C THR A 235 3.05 -17.10 -2.32
N LEU A 236 3.00 -17.88 -3.39
CA LEU A 236 3.06 -19.36 -3.35
C LEU A 236 4.47 -19.89 -3.64
N ASP A 237 5.40 -18.98 -3.95
CA ASP A 237 6.80 -19.27 -4.20
C ASP A 237 7.66 -18.68 -3.07
N PRO A 238 8.24 -19.50 -2.18
CA PRO A 238 9.05 -19.01 -1.07
C PRO A 238 10.33 -18.29 -1.54
N ASP A 239 10.77 -18.49 -2.79
CA ASP A 239 11.98 -17.86 -3.34
C ASP A 239 11.71 -16.47 -3.93
N GLN A 240 10.43 -16.11 -4.16
CA GLN A 240 10.04 -14.77 -4.61
C GLN A 240 8.91 -14.20 -3.74
N GLU A 241 9.25 -13.23 -2.89
CA GLU A 241 8.33 -12.64 -1.91
C GLU A 241 7.76 -11.27 -2.32
N THR A 242 8.08 -10.81 -3.52
CA THR A 242 7.63 -9.52 -4.05
C THR A 242 7.32 -9.67 -5.52
N TYR A 243 6.16 -9.17 -5.95
CA TYR A 243 5.73 -9.27 -7.34
C TYR A 243 5.36 -7.91 -7.87
N SER A 244 5.55 -7.73 -9.17
CA SER A 244 5.04 -6.57 -9.90
C SER A 244 3.76 -6.93 -10.67
N TYR A 245 2.99 -5.90 -11.01
CA TYR A 245 1.83 -5.92 -11.90
C TYR A 245 2.02 -4.88 -13.01
N TYR A 246 1.96 -5.30 -14.27
CA TYR A 246 2.21 -4.44 -15.43
C TYR A 246 0.97 -4.17 -16.28
N GLY A 247 -0.21 -4.58 -15.81
CA GLY A 247 -1.44 -4.43 -16.57
C GLY A 247 -1.96 -2.97 -16.65
N PRO A 248 -3.00 -2.73 -17.45
CA PRO A 248 -3.42 -1.37 -17.83
C PRO A 248 -3.91 -0.52 -16.66
N ILE A 249 -4.54 -1.14 -15.64
CA ILE A 249 -5.04 -0.44 -14.45
C ILE A 249 -3.89 0.21 -13.67
N ASN A 250 -2.66 -0.29 -13.82
CA ASN A 250 -1.51 0.24 -13.12
C ASN A 250 -1.25 1.72 -13.46
N LYS A 251 -1.57 2.15 -14.70
CA LYS A 251 -1.46 3.56 -15.10
C LYS A 251 -2.36 4.48 -14.27
N ILE A 252 -3.56 4.01 -13.93
CA ILE A 252 -4.49 4.74 -13.06
C ILE A 252 -3.92 4.82 -11.65
N GLY A 253 -3.34 3.72 -11.15
CA GLY A 253 -2.64 3.66 -9.87
C GLY A 253 -1.25 4.29 -9.83
N LEU A 254 -0.93 5.18 -10.78
CA LEU A 254 0.38 5.82 -10.90
C LEU A 254 1.52 4.81 -10.87
N ASN A 255 1.46 3.77 -11.70
CA ASN A 255 2.49 2.73 -11.84
C ASN A 255 2.92 2.03 -10.54
N ILE A 256 2.16 2.10 -9.45
CA ILE A 256 2.58 1.51 -8.18
C ILE A 256 2.71 -0.02 -8.21
N GLY A 257 2.09 -0.68 -9.18
CA GLY A 257 2.30 -2.10 -9.46
C GLY A 257 3.72 -2.44 -9.93
N TYR A 258 4.58 -1.48 -10.30
CA TYR A 258 6.02 -1.72 -10.50
C TYR A 258 6.73 -1.86 -9.14
N HIS A 259 6.27 -2.82 -8.34
CA HIS A 259 6.55 -2.88 -6.91
C HIS A 259 7.95 -3.44 -6.62
N VAL A 260 8.40 -4.42 -7.39
CA VAL A 260 9.79 -4.91 -7.30
C VAL A 260 10.77 -3.80 -7.64
N GLU A 261 10.51 -3.09 -8.74
CA GLU A 261 11.32 -1.95 -9.19
C GLU A 261 11.37 -0.85 -8.14
N HIS A 262 10.23 -0.54 -7.53
CA HIS A 262 10.12 0.41 -6.45
C HIS A 262 10.92 -0.02 -5.20
N HIS A 263 10.79 -1.27 -4.78
CA HIS A 263 11.55 -1.77 -3.63
C HIS A 263 13.07 -1.75 -3.86
N ASP A 264 13.52 -1.99 -5.09
CA ASP A 264 14.94 -1.88 -5.44
C ASP A 264 15.39 -0.40 -5.42
N PHE A 265 14.54 0.50 -5.91
CA PHE A 265 14.86 1.91 -6.08
C PHE A 265 13.75 2.85 -5.57
N PRO A 266 13.53 2.94 -4.24
CA PRO A 266 12.44 3.74 -3.66
C PRO A 266 12.65 5.25 -3.82
N SER A 267 13.79 5.67 -4.40
CA SER A 267 14.10 7.06 -4.73
C SER A 267 13.78 7.43 -6.19
N ILE A 268 13.23 6.51 -6.98
CA ILE A 268 12.79 6.76 -8.36
C ILE A 268 11.27 6.97 -8.34
N PRO A 269 10.77 8.12 -8.86
CA PRO A 269 9.34 8.38 -8.86
C PRO A 269 8.59 7.46 -9.82
N TRP A 270 7.31 7.26 -9.53
CA TRP A 270 6.44 6.33 -10.22
C TRP A 270 6.44 6.43 -11.76
N ASN A 271 6.59 7.64 -12.29
CA ASN A 271 6.54 7.91 -13.73
C ASN A 271 7.79 7.45 -14.47
N LYS A 272 8.86 7.07 -13.75
CA LYS A 272 10.13 6.58 -14.30
C LYS A 272 10.37 5.09 -14.06
N LEU A 273 9.52 4.40 -13.30
CA LEU A 273 9.69 2.97 -13.03
C LEU A 273 9.63 2.10 -14.29
N THR A 274 8.82 2.49 -15.28
CA THR A 274 8.81 1.82 -16.58
C THR A 274 10.14 1.97 -17.33
N GLU A 275 10.84 3.10 -17.18
CA GLU A 275 12.15 3.33 -17.79
C GLU A 275 13.22 2.50 -17.07
N LEU A 276 13.18 2.46 -15.73
CA LEU A 276 14.04 1.58 -14.92
C LEU A 276 13.97 0.13 -15.40
N ARG A 277 12.75 -0.42 -15.55
CA ARG A 277 12.57 -1.79 -16.04
C ARG A 277 13.19 -2.02 -17.41
N LYS A 278 13.04 -1.06 -18.34
CA LYS A 278 13.60 -1.15 -19.70
C LYS A 278 15.13 -1.13 -19.73
N ILE A 279 15.78 -0.46 -18.77
CA ILE A 279 17.24 -0.39 -18.69
C ILE A 279 17.83 -1.72 -18.18
N ALA A 280 17.13 -2.39 -17.27
CA ALA A 280 17.62 -3.61 -16.61
C ALA A 280 16.65 -4.81 -16.77
N PRO A 281 16.23 -5.17 -18.00
CA PRO A 281 15.18 -6.15 -18.23
C PRO A 281 15.54 -7.54 -17.68
N GLU A 282 16.80 -7.94 -17.70
CA GLU A 282 17.24 -9.25 -17.20
C GLU A 282 17.02 -9.44 -15.68
N TYR A 283 16.91 -8.34 -14.93
CA TYR A 283 16.65 -8.38 -13.50
C TYR A 283 15.15 -8.40 -13.16
N TYR A 284 14.28 -8.01 -14.11
CA TYR A 284 12.85 -7.83 -13.86
C TYR A 284 11.97 -8.76 -14.69
N ASP A 285 12.32 -9.03 -15.95
CA ASP A 285 11.52 -9.86 -16.86
C ASP A 285 11.65 -11.36 -16.57
N THR A 286 12.65 -11.74 -15.77
CA THR A 286 12.84 -13.11 -15.26
C THR A 286 12.01 -13.39 -14.00
N LEU A 287 11.53 -12.34 -13.33
CA LEU A 287 10.71 -12.46 -12.12
C LEU A 287 9.25 -12.73 -12.47
N LYS A 288 8.58 -13.51 -11.61
CA LYS A 288 7.14 -13.74 -11.73
C LYS A 288 6.40 -12.42 -11.51
N SER A 289 5.34 -12.18 -12.27
CA SER A 289 4.48 -11.01 -12.15
C SER A 289 3.03 -11.39 -12.33
N HIS A 290 2.12 -10.57 -11.80
CA HIS A 290 0.69 -10.78 -11.99
C HIS A 290 0.23 -10.07 -13.27
N PRO A 291 -0.55 -10.75 -14.15
CA PRO A 291 -1.05 -10.13 -15.39
C PRO A 291 -2.35 -9.34 -15.19
N SER A 292 -3.10 -9.62 -14.12
CA SER A 292 -4.40 -9.01 -13.84
C SER A 292 -4.70 -9.03 -12.35
N TRP A 293 -4.99 -7.86 -11.78
CA TRP A 293 -5.46 -7.77 -10.40
C TRP A 293 -6.83 -8.40 -10.17
N SER A 294 -7.75 -8.33 -11.15
CA SER A 294 -9.04 -9.03 -11.05
C SER A 294 -8.84 -10.55 -10.99
N LYS A 295 -7.91 -11.08 -11.81
CA LYS A 295 -7.57 -12.50 -11.79
C LYS A 295 -6.91 -12.87 -10.46
N LEU A 296 -5.97 -12.06 -9.98
CA LEU A 296 -5.31 -12.30 -8.70
C LEU A 296 -6.30 -12.28 -7.53
N MET A 297 -7.22 -11.32 -7.50
CA MET A 297 -8.27 -11.27 -6.48
C MET A 297 -9.09 -12.56 -6.47
N TRP A 298 -9.52 -13.01 -7.65
CA TRP A 298 -10.25 -14.26 -7.81
C TRP A 298 -9.43 -15.47 -7.36
N GLU A 299 -8.17 -15.58 -7.80
CA GLU A 299 -7.26 -16.66 -7.43
C GLU A 299 -7.03 -16.68 -5.92
N PHE A 300 -6.73 -15.54 -5.30
CA PHE A 300 -6.52 -15.48 -3.86
C PHE A 300 -7.74 -15.99 -3.08
N ILE A 301 -8.93 -15.55 -3.47
CA ILE A 301 -10.19 -15.92 -2.82
C ILE A 301 -10.51 -17.41 -3.03
N THR A 302 -10.39 -17.92 -4.27
CA THR A 302 -10.96 -19.22 -4.65
C THR A 302 -9.95 -20.37 -4.73
N ASN A 303 -8.66 -20.08 -4.92
CA ASN A 303 -7.62 -21.10 -4.96
C ASN A 303 -7.31 -21.57 -3.53
N PRO A 304 -7.40 -22.89 -3.23
CA PRO A 304 -7.07 -23.44 -1.93
C PRO A 304 -5.57 -23.37 -1.57
N GLU A 305 -4.68 -23.06 -2.51
CA GLU A 305 -3.25 -22.88 -2.22
C GLU A 305 -2.95 -21.53 -1.56
N TYR A 306 -3.72 -20.48 -1.92
CA TYR A 306 -3.59 -19.18 -1.27
C TYR A 306 -4.21 -19.20 0.12
N SER A 307 -3.55 -18.54 1.06
CA SER A 307 -4.09 -18.22 2.37
C SER A 307 -3.37 -16.98 2.93
N LEU A 308 -3.76 -16.55 4.12
CA LEU A 308 -2.99 -15.50 4.79
C LEU A 308 -1.59 -15.94 5.22
N TYR A 309 -1.31 -17.26 5.21
CA TYR A 309 0.03 -17.80 5.43
C TYR A 309 0.95 -17.72 4.23
N SER A 310 0.43 -17.38 3.04
CA SER A 310 1.17 -17.26 1.79
C SER A 310 2.04 -15.99 1.80
N ARG A 311 2.93 -15.87 2.79
CA ARG A 311 3.79 -14.74 3.11
C ARG A 311 5.12 -15.27 3.62
N VAL A 312 6.20 -14.56 3.29
CA VAL A 312 7.54 -14.87 3.81
C VAL A 312 7.79 -14.07 5.07
N LYS A 313 8.14 -14.76 6.15
CA LYS A 313 8.63 -14.19 7.40
C LYS A 313 10.12 -14.40 7.53
N ARG A 314 10.79 -13.44 8.16
CA ARG A 314 12.19 -13.51 8.54
C ARG A 314 12.31 -13.53 10.04
N GLN A 315 13.23 -14.33 10.55
CA GLN A 315 13.59 -14.20 11.95
C GLN A 315 14.33 -12.87 12.17
N PRO A 316 14.10 -12.22 13.33
CA PRO A 316 14.90 -11.06 13.71
C PRO A 316 16.38 -11.45 13.65
N ARG A 317 17.22 -10.56 13.11
CA ARG A 317 18.66 -10.75 13.26
C ARG A 317 18.94 -10.82 14.75
N GLU A 318 19.34 -11.98 15.26
CA GLU A 318 20.03 -12.02 16.56
C GLU A 318 21.14 -10.98 16.46
N ASN A 319 21.13 -10.00 17.37
CA ASN A 319 22.14 -8.97 17.41
C ASN A 319 23.52 -9.65 17.32
N THR A 320 24.19 -9.51 16.18
CA THR A 320 25.57 -10.00 15.96
C THR A 320 26.59 -9.23 16.82
N ARG A 321 26.14 -8.60 17.92
CA ARG A 321 26.97 -7.97 18.94
C ARG A 321 27.47 -8.94 20.01
N GLN A 322 27.00 -10.20 20.06
CA GLN A 322 27.50 -11.18 21.05
C GLN A 322 28.50 -12.21 20.50
N GLN A 323 28.67 -12.35 19.18
CA GLN A 323 29.69 -13.26 18.63
C GLN A 323 31.08 -12.60 18.43
N GLY A 324 31.17 -11.28 18.51
CA GLY A 324 32.46 -10.56 18.50
C GLY A 324 33.14 -10.42 19.88
N ALA A 325 32.42 -10.71 20.98
CA ALA A 325 32.92 -10.54 22.34
C ALA A 325 33.51 -11.84 22.95
N LEU A 326 33.37 -12.98 22.27
CA LEU A 326 33.91 -14.28 22.71
C LEU A 326 35.05 -14.80 21.81
N ALA A 327 35.43 -14.04 20.78
CA ALA A 327 36.60 -14.31 19.94
C ALA A 327 37.80 -13.40 20.29
N GLY A 328 37.72 -12.70 21.43
CA GLY A 328 38.74 -11.74 21.90
C GLY A 328 38.95 -11.79 23.41
N ALA A 329 38.78 -12.96 24.03
CA ALA A 329 39.16 -13.24 25.42
C ALA A 329 40.24 -14.32 25.45
#